data_AF-A0A1F9ALZ6-F1
#
_entry.id   AF-A0A1F9ALZ6-F1
#
_cell.length_a   1.000
_cell.length_b   1.000
_cell.length_c   1.000
_cell.angle_alpha   90.00
_cell.angle_beta   90.00
_cell.angle_gamma   90.00
#
_symmetry.space_group_name_H-M   'P 1'
#
loop_
_entity.id
_entity.type
_entity.pdbx_description
1 polymer ?
#
loop_
_entity_poly.entity_id
_entity_poly.type
_entity_poly.pdbx_seq_one_letter_code
_entity_poly.pdbx_strand_id
1 'polypeptide(L)' 'MPANLTPEYLEAEARFKQAKTTPEKIKALEVMLAVVPKHKGTEKLRGQLKSRMAKLKEELQKRPI' A
#
# COMPACT_ATOMS: atom_id res chain seq x y z
N MET A 1 13.18 15.68 -5.48
CA MET A 1 13.94 14.96 -4.45
C MET A 1 13.87 13.48 -4.74
N PRO A 2 15.00 12.73 -4.68
CA PRO A 2 14.96 11.28 -4.75
C PRO A 2 14.11 10.73 -3.60
N ALA A 3 13.27 9.74 -3.88
CA ALA A 3 12.48 9.07 -2.85
C ALA A 3 13.37 8.05 -2.16
N ASN A 4 14.00 8.43 -1.05
CA ASN A 4 14.69 7.49 -0.18
C ASN A 4 13.63 6.66 0.55
N LEU A 5 13.20 5.56 -0.06
CA LEU A 5 12.26 4.62 0.56
C LEU A 5 12.94 3.98 1.77
N THR A 6 12.23 3.94 2.90
CA THR A 6 12.74 3.35 4.13
C THR A 6 12.85 1.83 3.98
N PRO A 7 13.75 1.15 4.72
CA PRO A 7 13.77 -0.31 4.79
C PRO A 7 12.40 -0.91 5.14
N GLU A 8 11.66 -0.25 6.03
CA GLU A 8 10.29 -0.63 6.40
C GLU A 8 9.33 -0.57 5.22
N TYR A 9 9.49 0.41 4.32
CA TYR A 9 8.70 0.49 3.09
C TYR A 9 8.97 -0.71 2.19
N LEU A 10 10.25 -1.07 2.01
CA LEU A 10 10.65 -2.18 1.16
C LEU A 10 10.16 -3.52 1.71
N GLU A 11 10.22 -3.72 3.03
CA GLU A 11 9.67 -4.90 3.68
C GLU A 11 8.14 -4.97 3.52
N ALA A 12 7.44 -3.87 3.72
CA ALA A 12 6.00 -3.80 3.51
C ALA A 12 5.61 -4.06 2.05
N GLU A 13 6.40 -3.58 1.08
CA GLU A 13 6.22 -3.89 -0.33
C GLU A 13 6.45 -5.38 -0.63
N ALA A 14 7.46 -5.99 -0.04
CA ALA A 14 7.69 -7.44 -0.16
C ALA A 14 6.51 -8.24 0.40
N ARG A 15 6.00 -7.86 1.58
CA ARG A 15 4.78 -8.44 2.16
C ARG A 15 3.57 -8.27 1.25
N PHE A 16 3.40 -7.10 0.65
CA PHE A 16 2.32 -6.87 -0.32
C PHE A 16 2.42 -7.80 -1.54
N LYS A 17 3.63 -8.01 -2.06
CA LYS A 17 3.89 -8.93 -3.19
C LYS A 17 3.65 -10.40 -2.84
N GLN A 18 3.95 -10.80 -1.60
CA GLN A 18 3.78 -12.18 -1.12
C GLN A 18 2.36 -12.48 -0.62
N ALA A 19 1.58 -11.46 -0.29
CA ALA A 19 0.23 -11.59 0.25
C ALA A 19 -0.71 -12.36 -0.69
N LYS A 20 -1.32 -13.44 -0.17
CA LYS A 20 -2.23 -14.30 -0.94
C LYS A 20 -3.67 -13.82 -0.85
N THR A 21 -4.04 -13.13 0.22
CA THR A 21 -5.40 -12.68 0.45
C THR A 21 -5.54 -11.16 0.34
N THR A 22 -6.74 -10.70 -0.01
CA THR A 22 -7.08 -9.26 -0.07
C THR A 22 -6.84 -8.53 1.26
N PRO A 23 -7.22 -9.08 2.44
CA PRO A 23 -6.91 -8.45 3.73
C PRO A 23 -5.41 -8.28 3.99
N GLU A 24 -4.59 -9.29 3.66
CA GLU A 24 -3.13 -9.19 3.79
C GLU A 24 -2.55 -8.09 2.90
N LYS A 25 -3.04 -7.99 1.66
CA LYS A 25 -2.65 -6.92 0.72
C LYS A 25 -3.02 -5.53 1.28
N ILE A 26 -4.21 -5.38 1.85
CA ILE A 26 -4.63 -4.11 2.48
C ILE A 26 -3.73 -3.75 3.65
N LYS A 27 -3.45 -4.70 4.55
CA LYS A 27 -2.58 -4.47 5.70
C LYS A 27 -1.18 -4.03 5.28
N ALA A 28 -0.62 -4.65 4.24
CA ALA A 28 0.67 -4.24 3.69
C ALA A 28 0.65 -2.82 3.11
N LEU A 29 -0.41 -2.45 2.38
CA LEU A 29 -0.59 -1.08 1.86
C LEU A 29 -0.73 -0.04 2.97
N GLU A 30 -1.39 -0.38 4.09
CA GLU A 30 -1.51 0.50 5.25
C GLU A 30 -0.14 0.77 5.87
N VAL A 31 0.70 -0.26 6.03
CA VAL A 31 2.09 -0.09 6.49
C VAL A 31 2.89 0.76 5.51
N MET A 32 2.83 0.46 4.20
CA MET A 32 3.51 1.25 3.17
C MET A 32 3.12 2.73 3.23
N LEU A 33 1.83 3.04 3.46
CA LEU A 33 1.34 4.41 3.59
C LEU A 33 1.76 5.11 4.90
N ALA A 34 2.01 4.35 5.97
CA ALA A 34 2.47 4.87 7.24
C ALA A 34 3.96 5.26 7.18
N VAL A 35 4.78 4.45 6.51
CA VAL A 35 6.25 4.61 6.49
C VAL A 35 6.79 5.37 5.27
N VAL A 36 6.00 5.50 4.20
CA VAL A 36 6.40 6.30 3.03
C VAL A 36 6.63 7.77 3.43
N PRO A 37 7.74 8.40 2.99
CA PRO A 37 8.00 9.81 3.27
C PRO A 37 6.82 10.71 2.85
N LYS A 38 6.61 11.82 3.57
CA LYS A 38 5.50 12.76 3.32
C LYS A 38 6.00 14.06 2.69
N HIS A 39 6.61 13.96 1.51
CA HIS A 39 7.12 15.13 0.77
C HIS A 39 6.77 15.05 -0.72
N LYS A 40 7.03 16.13 -1.47
CA LYS A 40 6.68 16.25 -2.90
C LYS A 40 7.11 15.06 -3.77
N GLY A 41 8.30 14.50 -3.50
CA GLY A 41 8.83 13.34 -4.23
C GLY A 41 8.04 12.03 -4.09
N THR A 42 7.13 11.91 -3.12
CA THR A 42 6.35 10.68 -2.86
C THR A 42 4.84 10.90 -2.96
N GLU A 43 4.37 12.09 -3.33
CA GLU A 43 2.94 12.39 -3.45
C GLU A 43 2.24 11.46 -4.44
N LYS A 44 2.83 11.26 -5.62
CA LYS A 44 2.31 10.34 -6.64
C LYS A 44 2.24 8.90 -6.12
N LEU A 45 3.27 8.45 -5.42
CA LEU A 45 3.32 7.11 -4.83
C LEU A 45 2.23 6.93 -3.77
N ARG A 46 2.07 7.88 -2.86
CA ARG A 46 0.99 7.87 -1.86
C ARG A 46 -0.39 7.82 -2.50
N GLY A 47 -0.59 8.58 -3.59
CA GLY A 47 -1.82 8.52 -4.39
C GLY A 47 -2.09 7.12 -4.93
N GLN A 48 -1.08 6.50 -5.57
CA GLN A 48 -1.19 5.15 -6.11
C GLN A 48 -1.50 4.10 -5.02
N LEU A 49 -0.85 4.17 -3.87
CA LEU A 49 -1.09 3.26 -2.74
C LEU A 49 -2.53 3.39 -2.21
N LYS A 50 -3.02 4.62 -2.03
CA LYS A 50 -4.41 4.86 -1.60
C LYS A 50 -5.42 4.34 -2.61
N SER A 51 -5.22 4.59 -3.91
CA SER A 51 -6.11 4.10 -4.96
C SER A 51 -6.14 2.57 -5.03
N ARG A 52 -4.99 1.91 -4.86
CA ARG A 52 -4.93 0.43 -4.77
C ARG A 52 -5.67 -0.08 -3.54
N MET A 53 -5.48 0.54 -2.38
CA MET A 53 -6.15 0.13 -1.14
C MET A 53 -7.67 0.29 -1.24
N ALA A 54 -8.16 1.37 -1.84
CA ALA A 54 -9.59 1.60 -2.05
C ALA A 54 -10.21 0.48 -2.90
N LYS A 55 -9.58 0.13 -4.03
CA LYS A 55 -10.04 -0.98 -4.89
C LYS A 55 -10.12 -2.31 -4.15
N LEU A 56 -9.09 -2.65 -3.39
CA LEU A 56 -9.08 -3.90 -2.60
C LEU A 56 -10.16 -3.91 -1.51
N LYS A 57 -10.44 -2.75 -0.88
CA LYS A 57 -11.53 -2.61 0.10
C LYS A 57 -12.90 -2.76 -0.57
N GLU A 58 -13.09 -2.20 -1.77
CA GLU A 58 -14.31 -2.41 -2.56
C GLU A 58 -14.49 -3.88 -2.97
N GLU A 59 -13.43 -4.57 -3.38
CA GLU A 59 -13.48 -5.99 -3.74
C GLU A 59 -13.86 -6.90 -2.54
N LEU A 60 -13.44 -6.54 -1.33
CA LEU A 60 -13.88 -7.23 -0.12
C LEU A 60 -15.37 -7.03 0.16
N GLN A 61 -15.88 -5.82 -0.06
CA GLN A 61 -17.29 -5.49 0.16
C GLN A 61 -18.20 -6.06 -0.93
N LYS A 62 -17.69 -6.23 -2.17
CA LYS A 62 -18.45 -6.75 -3.32
C LYS A 62 -18.60 -8.26 -3.35
N ARG A 63 -18.09 -9.03 -2.39
CA ARG A 63 -18.41 -10.47 -2.32
C ARG A 63 -19.91 -10.61 -2.04
N PRO A 64 -20.73 -11.08 -3.01
CA PRO A 64 -22.10 -11.42 -2.71
C PRO A 64 -22.07 -12.64 -1.77
N ILE A 65 -22.91 -12.58 -0.74
CA ILE A 65 -23.25 -13.73 0.12
C ILE A 65 -23.95 -14.79 -0.74
#